data_AF-A0A3N9NDT6-F1
#
_entry.id   AF-A0A3N9NDT6-F1
#
_cell.length_a   1.000
_cell.length_b   1.000
_cell.length_c   1.000
_cell.angle_alpha   90.00
_cell.angle_beta   90.00
_cell.angle_gamma   90.00
#
_symmetry.space_group_name_H-M   'P 1'
#
loop_
_entity.id
_entity.type
_entity.pdbx_description
1 polymer ?
#
loop_
_entity_poly.entity_id
_entity_poly.type
_entity_poly.pdbx_seq_one_letter_code
_entity_poly.pdbx_strand_id
1 'polypeptide(L)' 'MKFLDLKEALKGYTLFSVQEIKKMDPTFHRRRLSEWQEKGYIKKIIRSYYVFSDVELDEPVLFEIANRIHQPSYIS' A
#
# COMPACT_ATOMS: atom_id res chain seq x y z
N MET A 1 2.05 -13.78 5.90
CA MET A 1 0.96 -12.84 6.26
C MET A 1 -0.30 -13.09 5.43
N LYS A 2 -1.48 -13.16 6.06
CA LYS A 2 -2.80 -13.18 5.38
C LYS A 2 -3.28 -11.75 5.11
N PHE A 3 -4.30 -11.61 4.26
CA PHE A 3 -4.85 -10.29 3.92
C PHE A 3 -5.43 -9.57 5.15
N LEU A 4 -6.21 -10.27 5.98
CA LEU A 4 -6.81 -9.69 7.18
C LEU A 4 -5.75 -9.20 8.17
N ASP A 5 -4.66 -9.96 8.35
CA ASP A 5 -3.54 -9.55 9.20
C ASP A 5 -2.94 -8.22 8.71
N LEU A 6 -2.75 -8.07 7.38
CA LEU A 6 -2.24 -6.84 6.80
C LEU A 6 -3.23 -5.67 6.96
N LYS A 7 -4.53 -5.94 6.76
CA LYS A 7 -5.60 -4.93 6.86
C LYS A 7 -5.73 -4.39 8.28
N GLU A 8 -5.64 -5.27 9.28
CA GLU A 8 -5.64 -4.86 10.68
C GLU A 8 -4.34 -4.12 11.05
N ALA A 9 -3.19 -4.62 10.63
CA ALA A 9 -1.89 -4.00 10.94
C ALA A 9 -1.75 -2.59 10.34
N LEU A 10 -2.40 -2.32 9.21
CA LEU A 10 -2.36 -1.04 8.49
C LEU A 10 -3.71 -0.31 8.54
N LYS A 11 -4.53 -0.59 9.55
CA LYS A 11 -5.80 0.11 9.73
C LYS A 11 -5.56 1.61 9.87
N GLY A 12 -6.23 2.41 9.06
CA GLY A 12 -6.07 3.86 9.03
C GLY A 12 -4.92 4.36 8.15
N TYR A 13 -4.13 3.48 7.52
CA TYR A 13 -3.15 3.88 6.51
C TYR A 13 -3.81 3.98 5.14
N THR A 14 -3.63 5.12 4.49
CA THR A 14 -4.14 5.39 3.13
C THR A 14 -3.37 4.61 2.06
N LEU A 15 -2.06 4.44 2.25
CA LEU A 15 -1.12 3.85 1.29
C LEU A 15 -0.14 2.94 2.02
N PHE A 16 0.26 1.84 1.38
CA PHE A 16 1.32 0.99 1.86
C PHE A 16 2.23 0.47 0.75
N SER A 17 3.46 0.15 1.14
CA SER A 17 4.51 -0.34 0.28
C SER A 17 4.81 -1.81 0.52
N VAL A 18 5.35 -2.50 -0.49
CA VAL A 18 5.87 -3.87 -0.31
C VAL A 18 7.00 -3.92 0.72
N GLN A 19 7.72 -2.82 0.93
CA GLN A 19 8.77 -2.75 1.95
C GLN A 19 8.20 -2.77 3.36
N GLU A 20 7.10 -2.05 3.62
CA GLU A 20 6.41 -2.09 4.92
C GLU A 20 5.87 -3.48 5.22
N ILE A 21 5.28 -4.15 4.23
CA ILE A 21 4.86 -5.56 4.38
C ILE A 21 6.05 -6.44 4.76
N LYS A 22 7.20 -6.27 4.11
CA LYS A 22 8.42 -7.03 4.41
C LYS A 22 9.02 -6.71 5.78
N LYS A 23 8.82 -5.50 6.31
CA LYS A 23 9.23 -5.16 7.68
C LYS A 23 8.40 -5.92 8.72
N MET A 24 7.11 -6.15 8.44
CA MET A 24 6.22 -6.91 9.32
C MET A 24 6.34 -8.43 9.11
N ASP A 25 6.58 -8.88 7.88
CA ASP A 25 6.77 -10.28 7.51
C ASP A 25 7.94 -10.40 6.52
N PRO A 26 9.17 -10.65 7.02
CA PRO A 26 10.36 -10.81 6.17
C PRO A 26 10.26 -11.95 5.16
N THR A 27 9.40 -12.94 5.44
CA THR A 27 9.15 -14.12 4.59
C THR A 27 8.01 -13.90 3.59
N PHE A 28 7.50 -12.67 3.48
CA PHE A 28 6.35 -12.36 2.64
C PHE A 28 6.56 -12.70 1.16
N HIS A 29 5.71 -13.59 0.64
CA HIS A 29 5.69 -13.97 -0.77
C HIS A 29 4.93 -12.94 -1.62
N ARG A 30 5.64 -12.26 -2.53
CA ARG A 30 5.09 -11.23 -3.43
C ARG A 30 3.89 -11.69 -4.27
N ARG A 31 3.81 -12.98 -4.60
CA ARG A 31 2.67 -13.58 -5.35
C ARG A 31 1.31 -13.29 -4.69
N ARG A 32 1.27 -13.15 -3.36
CA ARG A 32 0.05 -12.79 -2.62
C ARG A 32 -0.54 -11.45 -3.06
N LEU A 33 0.30 -10.50 -3.46
CA LEU A 33 -0.17 -9.21 -3.97
C LEU A 33 -0.96 -9.37 -5.26
N SER A 34 -0.49 -10.21 -6.19
CA SER A 34 -1.22 -10.52 -7.43
C SER A 34 -2.57 -11.16 -7.11
N GLU A 35 -2.58 -12.16 -6.22
CA GLU A 35 -3.82 -12.83 -5.80
C GLU A 35 -4.80 -11.86 -5.11
N TRP A 36 -4.31 -10.92 -4.31
CA TRP A 36 -5.15 -9.90 -3.66
C TRP A 36 -5.66 -8.85 -4.63
N GLN A 37 -4.89 -8.48 -5.65
CA GLN A 37 -5.36 -7.62 -6.73
C GLN A 37 -6.46 -8.30 -7.55
N GLU A 38 -6.26 -9.56 -7.94
CA GLU A 38 -7.25 -10.35 -8.68
C GLU A 38 -8.56 -10.51 -7.90
N LYS A 39 -8.46 -10.67 -6.58
CA LYS A 39 -9.63 -10.72 -5.66
C LYS A 39 -10.25 -9.35 -5.37
N GLY A 40 -9.68 -8.26 -5.90
CA GLY A 40 -10.19 -6.91 -5.67
C GLY A 40 -9.99 -6.40 -4.23
N TYR A 41 -9.04 -6.94 -3.47
CA TYR A 41 -8.75 -6.51 -2.10
C TYR A 41 -7.85 -5.28 -2.03
N ILE A 42 -6.96 -5.13 -3.02
CA ILE A 42 -6.00 -4.03 -3.10
C ILE A 42 -5.94 -3.49 -4.53
N LYS A 43 -5.62 -2.21 -4.67
CA LYS A 43 -5.37 -1.55 -5.95
C LYS A 43 -3.92 -1.08 -5.98
N LYS A 44 -3.25 -1.25 -7.11
CA LYS A 44 -1.87 -0.76 -7.31
C LYS A 44 -1.93 0.70 -7.75
N ILE A 45 -1.19 1.57 -7.06
CA ILE A 45 -1.06 2.98 -7.42
C ILE A 45 0.15 3.20 -8.33
N ILE A 46 1.33 2.81 -7.85
CA ILE A 46 2.59 2.89 -8.59
C ILE A 46 3.49 1.68 -8.23
N ARG A 47 4.68 1.60 -8.80
CA ARG A 47 5.65 0.52 -8.53
C ARG A 47 5.83 0.31 -7.01
N SER A 48 5.48 -0.89 -6.54
CA SER A 48 5.60 -1.33 -5.14
C SER A 48 4.67 -0.65 -4.13
N TYR A 49 3.72 0.20 -4.57
CA TYR A 49 2.77 0.89 -3.70
C TYR A 49 1.34 0.50 -4.04
N TYR A 50 0.56 0.27 -2.99
CA TYR A 50 -0.79 -0.25 -3.05
C TYR A 50 -1.69 0.45 -2.03
N VAL A 51 -2.99 0.48 -2.32
CA VAL A 51 -4.05 0.91 -1.41
C VAL A 51 -5.03 -0.24 -1.21
N PHE A 52 -5.75 -0.26 -0.08
CA PHE A 52 -6.88 -1.16 0.06
C PHE A 52 -8.04 -0.70 -0.83
N SER A 53 -8.82 -1.65 -1.36
CA SER A 53 -9.88 -1.31 -2.31
C SER A 53 -11.04 -0.51 -1.73
N ASP A 54 -11.19 -0.53 -0.40
CA ASP A 54 -12.16 0.23 0.39
C ASP A 54 -11.68 1.66 0.73
N VAL A 55 -10.47 2.05 0.32
CA VAL A 55 -10.02 3.45 0.37
C VAL A 55 -10.66 4.20 -0.81
N GLU A 56 -11.38 5.27 -0.49
CA GLU A 56 -11.90 6.22 -1.47
C GLU A 56 -10.75 7.12 -1.96
N LEU A 57 -10.61 7.26 -3.28
CA LEU A 57 -9.55 8.03 -3.92
C LEU A 57 -10.06 9.42 -4.28
N ASP A 58 -10.30 10.25 -3.26
CA ASP A 58 -10.64 11.65 -3.43
C ASP A 58 -9.38 12.53 -3.60
N GLU A 59 -9.58 13.81 -3.89
CA GLU A 59 -8.47 14.75 -4.12
C GLU A 59 -7.51 14.87 -2.91
N PRO A 60 -7.98 14.98 -1.65
CA PRO A 60 -7.12 14.92 -0.48
C PRO A 60 -6.27 13.65 -0.37
N VAL A 61 -6.87 12.48 -0.61
CA VAL A 61 -6.17 11.18 -0.58
C VAL A 61 -5.12 11.11 -1.69
N LEU A 62 -5.47 11.53 -2.91
CA LEU A 62 -4.53 11.56 -4.02
C LEU A 62 -3.36 12.51 -3.75
N PHE A 63 -3.63 13.66 -3.11
CA PHE A 63 -2.59 14.60 -2.69
C PHE A 63 -1.68 13.99 -1.62
N GLU A 64 -2.23 13.30 -0.61
CA GLU A 64 -1.44 12.57 0.39
C GLU A 64 -0.54 11.51 -0.25
N ILE A 65 -1.12 10.70 -1.16
CA ILE A 65 -0.43 9.65 -1.90
C ILE A 65 0.73 10.24 -2.71
N ALA A 66 0.50 11.34 -3.43
CA ALA A 66 1.53 12.00 -4.23
C ALA A 66 2.71 12.46 -3.35
N ASN A 67 2.44 13.10 -2.21
CA ASN A 67 3.49 13.55 -1.28
C ASN A 67 4.27 12.39 -0.63
N ARG A 68 3.62 11.24 -0.39
CA ARG A 68 4.31 10.04 0.13
C ARG A 68 5.21 9.37 -0.92
N ILE A 69 4.74 9.29 -2.16
CA ILE A 69 5.48 8.65 -3.26
C ILE A 69 6.65 9.54 -3.71
N HIS A 70 6.37 10.83 -3.89
CA HIS A 70 7.34 11.83 -4.24
C HIS A 70 7.86 12.47 -2.95
N GLN A 71 8.67 11.72 -2.19
CA GLN A 71 9.43 12.34 -1.11
C GLN A 71 10.13 13.58 -1.69
N PRO A 72 9.91 14.76 -1.11
CA PRO A 72 10.48 15.96 -1.67
C PRO A 72 12.00 15.84 -1.65
N SER A 73 12.62 15.81 -2.84
CA SER A 73 14.06 15.85 -3.01
C SER A 73 14.57 17.28 -2.83
N TYR A 74 14.22 17.93 -1.71
CA TYR A 74 14.90 19.17 -1.34
C TYR A 74 16.34 18.81 -0.98
N ILE A 75 17.19 18.80 -2.01
CA ILE A 75 18.61 19.00 -1.87
C ILE A 75 18.72 20.36 -1.16
N SER A 76 19.16 20.33 0.10
CA SER A 76 19.54 21.53 0.85
C SER A 76 20.86 22.07 0.33
#